data_AF-A0A4Q2S392-F1
#
_entry.id   AF-A0A4Q2S392-F1
#
_cell.length_a   1.000
_cell.length_b   1.000
_cell.length_c   1.000
_cell.angle_alpha   90.00
_cell.angle_beta   90.00
_cell.angle_gamma   90.00
#
_symmetry.space_group_name_H-M   'P 1'
#
loop_
_entity.id
_entity.type
_entity.pdbx_description
1 polymer ?
#
loop_
_entity_poly.entity_id
_entity_poly.type
_entity_poly.pdbx_seq_one_letter_code
_entity_poly.pdbx_strand_id
1 'polypeptide(L)'
;MEDEDYARGLFRILGAQPDPDLEPGRLGDDWIDRSDGFGTEVQVTSVEVVPGPYGAQLEVGFRLEVPPGLDVPEGGSVRFPLDEEWRVLCGFAEPEDYAPRIASRLVRAARDHVVAHIEPPRPGYEPPASDKQRAILLHVLGRVGTVEELGTDRFVVRRGADGHVEHEREVTVILTPEQWEQVLRRHGPVRHGGFDHYEETFASAPEEERFWVFWEGDLVSSTREELPPATTPWPPLREVRQRLAEARASGTTYGWFAYEPLRDEELPG
;
A
#
# COMPACT_ATOMS: atom_id res chain seq x y z
N MET A 1 -9.85 20.77 2.83
CA MET A 1 -9.10 21.36 1.70
C MET A 1 -9.68 20.74 0.44
N GLU A 2 -9.96 21.50 -0.62
CA GLU A 2 -10.44 20.88 -1.87
C GLU A 2 -9.33 20.02 -2.49
N ASP A 3 -9.70 18.90 -3.10
CA ASP A 3 -8.74 17.92 -3.66
C ASP A 3 -7.77 18.56 -4.68
N GLU A 4 -8.23 19.55 -5.44
CA GLU A 4 -7.42 20.32 -6.40
C GLU A 4 -6.42 21.27 -5.72
N ASP A 5 -6.76 21.83 -4.56
CA ASP A 5 -5.81 22.61 -3.75
C ASP A 5 -4.74 21.70 -3.16
N TYR A 6 -5.14 20.51 -2.71
CA TYR A 6 -4.26 19.50 -2.15
C TYR A 6 -3.25 18.99 -3.20
N ALA A 7 -3.73 18.65 -4.41
CA ALA A 7 -2.90 18.25 -5.55
C ALA A 7 -1.88 19.35 -5.93
N ARG A 8 -2.30 20.62 -5.95
CA ARG A 8 -1.40 21.76 -6.17
C ARG A 8 -0.36 21.92 -5.07
N GLY A 9 -0.72 21.67 -3.82
CA GLY A 9 0.22 21.65 -2.70
C GLY A 9 1.30 20.58 -2.90
N LEU A 10 0.88 19.36 -3.24
CA LEU A 10 1.78 18.25 -3.54
C LEU A 10 2.70 18.55 -4.74
N PHE A 11 2.18 19.10 -5.84
CA PHE A 11 3.02 19.46 -6.98
C PHE A 11 4.10 20.48 -6.63
N ARG A 12 3.79 21.45 -5.76
CA ARG A 12 4.77 22.44 -5.30
C ARG A 12 5.92 21.81 -4.53
N ILE A 13 5.62 20.80 -3.70
CA ILE A 13 6.62 20.09 -2.89
C ILE A 13 7.43 19.15 -3.80
N LEU A 14 6.74 18.23 -4.48
CA LEU A 14 7.37 17.17 -5.28
C LEU A 14 8.08 17.69 -6.53
N GLY A 15 7.67 18.85 -7.06
CA GLY A 15 8.30 19.52 -8.18
C GLY A 15 9.34 20.58 -7.76
N ALA A 16 9.69 20.66 -6.48
CA ALA A 16 10.74 21.57 -6.02
C ALA A 16 12.06 21.24 -6.73
N GLN A 17 12.81 22.28 -7.09
CA GLN A 17 14.11 22.09 -7.73
C GLN A 17 15.07 21.41 -6.75
N PRO A 18 15.83 20.39 -7.18
CA PRO A 18 16.81 19.74 -6.33
C PRO A 18 17.87 20.76 -5.89
N ASP A 19 18.23 20.73 -4.61
CA ASP A 19 19.35 21.52 -4.10
C ASP A 19 20.65 21.00 -4.75
N PRO A 20 21.36 21.85 -5.54
CA PRO A 20 22.58 21.43 -6.22
C PRO A 20 23.73 21.08 -5.26
N ASP A 21 23.67 21.55 -4.00
CA ASP A 21 24.67 21.31 -2.98
C ASP A 21 24.30 20.16 -2.02
N LEU A 22 23.22 19.42 -2.32
CA LEU A 22 22.74 18.31 -1.49
C LEU A 22 23.77 17.17 -1.41
N GLU A 23 24.22 16.84 -0.20
CA GLU A 23 25.13 15.72 0.01
C GLU A 23 24.47 14.37 -0.36
N PRO A 24 25.22 13.43 -0.97
CA PRO A 24 24.72 12.07 -1.21
C PRO A 24 24.20 11.43 0.09
N GLY A 25 23.00 10.85 0.06
CA GLY A 25 22.36 10.28 1.26
C GLY A 25 21.44 11.23 2.03
N ARG A 26 21.26 12.48 1.57
CA ARG A 26 20.29 13.43 2.12
C ARG A 26 19.07 13.55 1.20
N LEU A 27 17.91 13.80 1.81
CA LEU A 27 16.67 14.13 1.10
C LEU A 27 16.61 15.65 0.87
N GLY A 28 16.24 16.07 -0.33
CA GLY A 28 15.93 17.46 -0.64
C GLY A 28 14.49 17.83 -0.25
N ASP A 29 14.09 19.07 -0.55
CA ASP A 29 12.75 19.58 -0.26
C ASP A 29 11.63 18.83 -1.01
N ASP A 30 11.98 18.10 -2.07
CA ASP A 30 11.08 17.25 -2.85
C ASP A 30 10.94 15.82 -2.31
N TRP A 31 11.67 15.49 -1.24
CA TRP A 31 11.71 14.17 -0.61
C TRP A 31 12.18 13.01 -1.50
N ILE A 32 12.69 13.29 -2.70
CA ILE A 32 13.19 12.26 -3.62
C ILE A 32 14.55 11.79 -3.13
N ASP A 33 14.63 10.49 -2.78
CA ASP A 33 15.87 9.85 -2.36
C ASP A 33 16.80 9.62 -3.55
N ARG A 34 17.97 10.27 -3.50
CA ARG A 34 19.00 10.24 -4.54
C ARG A 34 20.22 9.42 -4.15
N SER A 35 20.20 8.79 -2.97
CA SER A 35 21.36 8.16 -2.34
C SER A 35 21.89 6.94 -3.09
N ASP A 36 21.04 6.24 -3.82
CA ASP A 36 21.40 5.06 -4.63
C ASP A 36 21.80 5.41 -6.08
N GLY A 37 21.80 6.70 -6.42
CA GLY A 37 22.12 7.22 -7.76
C GLY A 37 20.99 7.10 -8.78
N PHE A 38 19.84 6.52 -8.44
CA PHE A 38 18.70 6.40 -9.36
C PHE A 38 17.73 7.59 -9.23
N GLY A 39 17.52 8.11 -8.01
CA GLY A 39 16.61 9.24 -7.79
C GLY A 39 17.06 10.58 -8.36
N THR A 40 18.33 10.71 -8.79
CA THR A 40 18.85 11.97 -9.39
C THR A 40 18.19 12.29 -10.72
N GLU A 41 17.62 11.29 -11.39
CA GLU A 41 17.11 11.40 -12.75
C GLU A 41 15.58 11.62 -12.77
N VAL A 42 14.91 11.55 -11.61
CA VAL A 42 13.44 11.62 -11.52
C VAL A 42 12.98 13.06 -11.33
N GLN A 43 12.14 13.55 -12.24
CA GLN A 43 11.48 14.86 -12.14
C GLN A 43 9.97 14.70 -12.18
N VAL A 44 9.25 15.25 -11.21
CA VAL A 44 7.78 15.30 -11.23
C VAL A 44 7.31 16.37 -12.21
N THR A 45 6.45 15.98 -13.15
CA THR A 45 5.96 16.85 -14.23
C THR A 45 4.50 17.26 -14.05
N SER A 46 3.71 16.46 -13.33
CA SER A 46 2.31 16.75 -13.02
C SER A 46 1.84 16.05 -11.76
N VAL A 47 0.83 16.62 -11.11
CA VAL A 47 0.00 15.97 -10.09
C VAL A 47 -1.44 16.38 -10.38
N GLU A 48 -2.26 15.42 -10.80
CA GLU A 48 -3.63 15.67 -11.25
C GLU A 48 -4.62 14.80 -10.47
N VAL A 49 -5.83 15.32 -10.23
CA VAL A 49 -6.92 14.54 -9.65
C VAL A 49 -7.64 13.77 -10.74
N VAL A 50 -7.70 12.45 -10.61
CA VAL A 50 -8.33 11.56 -11.58
C VAL A 50 -9.32 10.61 -10.90
N PRO A 51 -10.37 10.15 -11.60
CA PRO A 51 -11.23 9.09 -11.07
C PRO A 51 -10.46 7.76 -11.02
N GLY A 52 -10.57 7.06 -9.90
CA GLY A 52 -10.00 5.74 -9.69
C GLY A 52 -11.05 4.70 -9.29
N PRO A 53 -10.66 3.41 -9.23
CA PRO A 53 -11.56 2.31 -8.87
C PRO A 53 -12.08 2.39 -7.42
N TYR A 54 -11.43 3.18 -6.56
CA TYR A 54 -11.75 3.32 -5.14
C TYR A 54 -12.00 4.77 -4.73
N GLY A 55 -12.51 5.59 -5.66
CA GLY A 55 -12.72 7.03 -5.48
C GLY A 55 -11.67 7.88 -6.18
N ALA A 56 -11.54 9.14 -5.76
CA ALA A 56 -10.56 10.06 -6.34
C ALA A 56 -9.13 9.57 -6.08
N GLN A 57 -8.26 9.75 -7.08
CA GLN A 57 -6.85 9.41 -7.03
C GLN A 57 -6.02 10.60 -7.50
N LEU A 58 -4.76 10.65 -7.07
CA LEU A 58 -3.75 11.51 -7.65
C LEU A 58 -3.01 10.71 -8.72
N GLU A 59 -2.94 11.24 -9.93
CA GLU A 59 -2.01 10.79 -10.96
C GLU A 59 -0.78 11.69 -10.94
N VAL A 60 0.37 11.12 -10.61
CA VAL A 60 1.65 11.82 -10.52
C VAL A 60 2.48 11.44 -11.75
N GLY A 61 2.65 12.39 -12.66
CA GLY A 61 3.51 12.25 -13.83
C GLY A 61 4.97 12.49 -13.49
N PHE A 62 5.87 11.72 -14.10
CA PHE A 62 7.31 11.90 -13.96
C PHE A 62 8.05 11.76 -15.28
N ARG A 63 9.23 12.38 -15.33
CA ARG A 63 10.24 12.24 -16.37
C ARG A 63 11.53 11.67 -15.77
N LEU A 64 12.26 10.91 -16.58
CA LEU A 64 13.59 10.38 -16.32
C LEU A 64 14.63 11.09 -17.19
N GLU A 65 15.67 11.64 -16.57
CA GLU A 65 16.87 12.13 -17.26
C GLU A 65 17.84 10.98 -17.49
N VAL A 66 17.63 10.23 -18.57
CA VAL A 66 18.45 9.06 -18.90
C VAL A 66 19.70 9.43 -19.72
N PRO A 67 20.85 8.78 -19.49
CA PRO A 67 22.04 9.00 -20.30
C PRO A 67 21.78 8.71 -21.79
N PRO A 68 22.39 9.49 -22.71
CA PRO A 68 22.21 9.29 -24.14
C PRO A 68 22.68 7.89 -24.57
N GLY A 69 21.81 7.16 -25.28
CA GLY A 69 22.09 5.82 -25.81
C GLY A 69 21.44 4.67 -25.05
N LEU A 70 20.75 4.93 -23.94
CA LEU A 70 19.82 3.98 -23.32
C LEU A 70 18.45 4.07 -24.00
N ASP A 71 18.01 2.96 -24.60
CA ASP A 71 16.65 2.83 -25.12
C ASP A 71 15.74 2.40 -23.96
N VAL A 72 15.27 3.37 -23.17
CA VAL A 72 14.30 3.18 -22.08
C VAL A 72 13.29 4.32 -22.13
N PRO A 73 12.04 4.12 -21.65
CA PRO A 73 11.07 5.21 -21.68
C PRO A 73 11.48 6.36 -20.75
N GLU A 74 11.41 7.59 -21.26
CA GLU A 74 11.83 8.80 -20.55
C GLU A 74 10.80 9.30 -19.53
N GLY A 75 9.69 8.60 -19.29
CA GLY A 75 8.67 9.07 -18.36
C GLY A 75 7.50 8.13 -18.20
N GLY A 76 6.68 8.42 -17.19
CA GLY A 76 5.51 7.62 -16.84
C GLY A 76 4.64 8.33 -15.82
N SER A 77 3.70 7.59 -15.25
CA SER A 77 2.79 8.08 -14.23
C SER A 77 2.50 7.01 -13.18
N VAL A 78 2.26 7.44 -11.93
CA VAL A 78 1.88 6.56 -10.82
C VAL A 78 0.62 7.12 -10.17
N ARG A 79 -0.29 6.24 -9.75
CA ARG A 79 -1.53 6.63 -9.08
C ARG A 79 -1.49 6.39 -7.58
N PHE A 80 -2.15 7.28 -6.84
CA PHE A 80 -2.20 7.28 -5.39
C PHE A 80 -3.63 7.57 -4.90
N PRO A 81 -4.07 6.99 -3.76
CA PRO A 81 -5.31 7.40 -3.11
C PRO A 81 -5.40 8.90 -2.79
N LEU A 82 -6.58 9.50 -2.96
CA LEU A 82 -6.85 10.89 -2.57
C LEU A 82 -8.02 11.05 -1.57
N ASP A 83 -8.75 9.97 -1.29
CA ASP A 83 -9.89 9.97 -0.37
C ASP A 83 -9.59 10.68 0.96
N GLU A 84 -10.45 11.61 1.36
CA GLU A 84 -10.24 12.49 2.51
C GLU A 84 -10.18 11.70 3.83
N GLU A 85 -11.10 10.75 4.03
CA GLU A 85 -11.13 9.93 5.25
C GLU A 85 -9.86 9.07 5.34
N TRP A 86 -9.45 8.44 4.25
CA TRP A 86 -8.22 7.67 4.18
C TRP A 86 -6.99 8.54 4.47
N ARG A 87 -6.92 9.74 3.90
CA ARG A 87 -5.81 10.67 4.17
C ARG A 87 -5.74 11.03 5.66
N VAL A 88 -6.87 11.34 6.29
CA VAL A 88 -6.91 11.62 7.73
C VAL A 88 -6.50 10.40 8.54
N LEU A 89 -7.02 9.21 8.22
CA LEU A 89 -6.68 7.96 8.89
C LEU A 89 -5.20 7.62 8.80
N CYS A 90 -4.57 7.88 7.66
CA CYS A 90 -3.17 7.58 7.42
C CYS A 90 -2.21 8.71 7.83
N GLY A 91 -2.72 9.82 8.36
CA GLY A 91 -1.91 10.98 8.75
C GLY A 91 -1.40 11.80 7.56
N PHE A 92 -2.06 11.69 6.40
CA PHE A 92 -1.77 12.38 5.14
C PHE A 92 -2.74 13.54 4.88
N ALA A 93 -3.31 14.11 5.94
CA ALA A 93 -4.29 15.19 5.83
C ALA A 93 -3.68 16.43 5.15
N GLU A 94 -2.41 16.73 5.43
CA GLU A 94 -1.64 17.80 4.80
C GLU A 94 -0.74 17.25 3.67
N PRO A 95 -0.52 18.01 2.57
CA PRO A 95 0.35 17.60 1.47
C PRO A 95 1.77 17.23 1.91
N GLU A 96 2.32 17.95 2.89
CA GLU A 96 3.67 17.79 3.42
C GLU A 96 3.86 16.42 4.07
N ASP A 97 2.82 15.87 4.70
CA ASP A 97 2.87 14.56 5.34
C ASP A 97 2.80 13.43 4.30
N TYR A 98 2.17 13.68 3.15
CA TYR A 98 1.99 12.67 2.10
C TYR A 98 3.11 12.65 1.06
N ALA A 99 3.71 13.81 0.79
CA ALA A 99 4.78 13.98 -0.20
C ALA A 99 5.94 12.97 -0.04
N PRO A 100 6.47 12.67 1.17
CA PRO A 100 7.53 11.67 1.33
C PRO A 100 7.13 10.27 0.86
N ARG A 101 5.87 9.88 1.11
CA ARG A 101 5.34 8.58 0.69
C ARG A 101 5.17 8.51 -0.83
N ILE A 102 4.72 9.61 -1.44
CA ILE A 102 4.60 9.73 -2.89
C ILE A 102 6.00 9.67 -3.53
N ALA A 103 6.95 10.45 -3.05
CA ALA A 103 8.32 10.51 -3.57
C ALA A 103 9.02 9.14 -3.53
N SER A 104 9.01 8.47 -2.38
CA SER A 104 9.60 7.13 -2.23
C SER A 104 9.00 6.11 -3.21
N ARG A 105 7.68 6.13 -3.37
CA ARG A 105 6.98 5.23 -4.28
C ARG A 105 7.22 5.57 -5.75
N LEU A 106 7.35 6.86 -6.06
CA LEU A 106 7.68 7.34 -7.40
C LEU A 106 9.06 6.86 -7.83
N VAL A 107 10.08 7.01 -6.98
CA VAL A 107 11.44 6.51 -7.25
C VAL A 107 11.43 5.01 -7.51
N ARG A 108 10.71 4.24 -6.69
CA ARG A 108 10.55 2.79 -6.90
C ARG A 108 9.87 2.48 -8.23
N ALA A 109 8.78 3.16 -8.55
CA ALA A 109 8.05 2.92 -9.80
C ALA A 109 8.89 3.29 -11.03
N ALA A 110 9.64 4.38 -10.97
CA ALA A 110 10.56 4.79 -12.00
C ALA A 110 11.68 3.76 -12.21
N ARG A 111 12.22 3.20 -11.11
CA ARG A 111 13.20 2.10 -11.16
C ARG A 111 12.61 0.86 -11.78
N ASP A 112 11.43 0.44 -11.34
CA ASP A 112 10.74 -0.72 -11.88
C ASP A 112 10.44 -0.53 -13.38
N HIS A 113 10.13 0.71 -13.80
CA HIS A 113 9.91 1.08 -15.21
C HIS A 113 11.16 0.89 -16.07
N VAL A 114 12.34 1.32 -15.59
CA VAL A 114 13.63 1.14 -16.27
C VAL A 114 14.05 -0.33 -16.29
N VAL A 115 13.98 -1.02 -15.14
CA VAL A 115 14.37 -2.44 -15.02
C VAL A 115 13.53 -3.32 -15.94
N ALA A 116 12.21 -3.11 -15.99
CA ALA A 116 11.32 -3.88 -16.86
C ALA A 116 11.62 -3.71 -18.35
N HIS A 117 12.30 -2.63 -18.75
CA HIS A 117 12.67 -2.37 -20.13
C HIS A 117 14.05 -2.95 -20.50
N ILE A 118 15.00 -2.92 -19.54
CA ILE A 118 16.37 -3.42 -19.76
C ILE A 118 16.45 -4.93 -19.59
N GLU A 119 15.74 -5.50 -18.61
CA GLU A 119 15.74 -6.93 -18.37
C GLU A 119 14.73 -7.62 -19.30
N PRO A 120 15.10 -8.73 -19.97
CA PRO A 120 14.12 -9.53 -20.68
C PRO A 120 13.04 -9.97 -19.68
N PRO A 121 11.76 -10.00 -20.08
CA PRO A 121 10.70 -10.45 -19.19
C PRO A 121 11.10 -11.80 -18.64
N ARG A 122 11.23 -11.88 -17.31
CA ARG A 122 11.53 -13.15 -16.65
C ARG A 122 10.51 -14.17 -17.16
N PRO A 123 10.93 -15.42 -17.46
CA PRO A 123 9.97 -16.45 -17.86
C PRO A 123 8.83 -16.43 -16.85
N GLY A 124 7.62 -16.16 -17.35
CA GLY A 124 6.46 -15.89 -16.50
C GLY A 124 6.29 -17.05 -15.53
N TYR A 125 6.22 -16.75 -14.24
CA TYR A 125 5.82 -17.77 -13.29
C TYR A 125 4.38 -18.16 -13.61
N GLU A 126 4.20 -19.41 -14.00
CA GLU A 126 2.88 -20.02 -14.05
C GLU A 126 2.52 -20.46 -12.63
N PRO A 127 1.54 -19.79 -11.99
CA PRO A 127 1.08 -20.20 -10.68
C PRO A 127 0.49 -21.60 -10.79
N PRO A 128 0.54 -22.38 -9.71
CA PRO A 128 0.03 -23.74 -9.73
C PRO A 128 -1.50 -23.72 -9.89
N ALA A 129 -2.10 -24.89 -10.13
CA ALA A 129 -3.56 -25.01 -10.20
C ALA A 129 -4.24 -24.47 -8.92
N SER A 130 -5.49 -23.99 -9.05
CA SER A 130 -6.25 -23.33 -7.97
C SER A 130 -6.22 -24.07 -6.62
N ASP A 131 -6.39 -25.39 -6.62
CA ASP A 131 -6.35 -26.19 -5.37
C ASP A 131 -5.00 -26.11 -4.66
N LYS A 132 -3.91 -26.12 -5.43
CA LYS A 132 -2.55 -25.95 -4.90
C LYS A 132 -2.31 -24.52 -4.44
N GLN A 133 -2.85 -23.51 -5.13
CA GLN A 133 -2.76 -22.12 -4.67
C GLN A 133 -3.42 -21.95 -3.30
N ARG A 134 -4.63 -22.50 -3.12
CA ARG A 134 -5.34 -22.48 -1.83
C ARG A 134 -4.57 -23.21 -0.74
N ALA A 135 -3.98 -24.37 -1.03
CA ALA A 135 -3.13 -25.08 -0.08
C ALA A 135 -1.90 -24.25 0.34
N ILE A 136 -1.30 -23.50 -0.59
CA ILE A 136 -0.18 -22.59 -0.29
C ILE A 136 -0.65 -21.42 0.59
N LEU A 137 -1.81 -20.82 0.31
CA LEU A 137 -2.38 -19.77 1.16
C LEU A 137 -2.58 -20.26 2.60
N LEU A 138 -3.29 -21.38 2.77
CA LEU A 138 -3.54 -21.96 4.08
C LEU A 138 -2.25 -22.37 4.80
N HIS A 139 -1.23 -22.81 4.07
CA HIS A 139 0.08 -23.07 4.64
C HIS A 139 0.75 -21.79 5.16
N VAL A 140 0.73 -20.70 4.39
CA VAL A 140 1.28 -19.40 4.79
C VAL A 140 0.55 -18.86 6.02
N LEU A 141 -0.79 -18.85 6.01
CA LEU A 141 -1.59 -18.40 7.16
C LEU A 141 -1.42 -19.32 8.38
N GLY A 142 -1.28 -20.62 8.15
CA GLY A 142 -1.08 -21.63 9.20
C GLY A 142 0.27 -21.54 9.91
N ARG A 143 1.28 -20.95 9.26
CA ARG A 143 2.56 -20.64 9.90
C ARG A 143 2.46 -19.48 10.88
N VAL A 144 1.49 -18.59 10.67
CA VAL A 144 1.25 -17.40 11.51
C VAL A 144 0.37 -17.72 12.72
N GLY A 145 -0.62 -18.60 12.55
CA GLY A 145 -1.53 -18.99 13.62
C GLY A 145 -2.55 -20.04 13.19
N THR A 146 -3.53 -20.29 14.06
CA THR A 146 -4.66 -21.17 13.74
C THR A 146 -5.60 -20.46 12.79
N VAL A 147 -5.90 -21.08 11.65
CA VAL A 147 -6.71 -20.50 10.58
C VAL A 147 -8.14 -21.03 10.66
N GLU A 148 -9.10 -20.12 10.68
CA GLU A 148 -10.52 -20.38 10.46
C GLU A 148 -10.93 -19.79 9.10
N GLU A 149 -11.55 -20.60 8.25
CA GLU A 149 -12.07 -20.15 6.96
C GLU A 149 -13.54 -19.72 7.15
N LEU A 150 -13.83 -18.43 6.95
CA LEU A 150 -15.19 -17.90 7.06
C LEU A 150 -15.92 -17.84 5.71
N GLY A 151 -15.17 -17.89 4.60
CA GLY A 151 -15.70 -17.81 3.24
C GLY A 151 -14.63 -18.15 2.19
N THR A 152 -14.94 -17.90 0.92
CA THR A 152 -13.99 -18.13 -0.20
C THR A 152 -12.80 -17.17 -0.18
N ASP A 153 -12.99 -15.99 0.38
CA ASP A 153 -12.06 -14.87 0.37
C ASP A 153 -11.76 -14.31 1.76
N ARG A 154 -12.31 -14.92 2.83
CA ARG A 154 -12.20 -14.43 4.21
C ARG A 154 -11.68 -15.50 5.15
N PHE A 155 -10.57 -15.18 5.82
CA PHE A 155 -9.89 -16.04 6.76
C PHE A 155 -9.66 -15.30 8.08
N VAL A 156 -9.79 -15.99 9.20
CA VAL A 156 -9.42 -15.48 10.52
C VAL A 156 -8.22 -16.25 11.01
N VAL A 157 -7.14 -15.54 11.31
CA VAL A 157 -5.90 -16.11 11.84
C VAL A 157 -5.79 -15.73 13.31
N ARG A 158 -5.84 -16.73 14.19
CA ARG A 158 -5.69 -16.57 15.64
C ARG A 158 -4.33 -17.06 16.07
N ARG A 159 -3.53 -16.18 16.66
CA ARG A 159 -2.25 -16.56 17.26
C ARG A 159 -2.47 -16.98 18.71
N GLY A 160 -2.10 -18.22 19.02
CA GLY A 160 -2.05 -18.70 20.40
C GLY A 160 -0.96 -17.99 21.19
N ALA A 161 -1.10 -17.92 22.51
CA ALA A 161 -0.08 -17.38 23.39
C ALA A 161 1.17 -18.28 23.35
N ASP A 162 2.12 -17.99 22.48
CA ASP A 162 3.42 -18.66 22.40
C ASP A 162 4.31 -18.25 23.60
N GLY A 163 3.90 -18.54 24.84
CA GLY A 163 4.69 -18.39 26.08
C GLY A 163 5.25 -16.99 26.43
N HIS A 164 5.17 -16.02 25.52
CA HIS A 164 5.83 -14.72 25.57
C HIS A 164 4.92 -13.55 25.18
N VAL A 165 3.68 -13.82 24.74
CA VAL A 165 2.69 -12.79 24.39
C VAL A 165 1.40 -13.11 25.14
N GLU A 166 1.00 -12.23 26.06
CA GLU A 166 -0.15 -12.43 26.97
C GLU A 166 -1.52 -12.24 26.30
N HIS A 167 -1.58 -11.96 25.00
CA HIS A 167 -2.83 -11.65 24.29
C HIS A 167 -3.01 -12.52 23.05
N GLU A 168 -4.13 -13.25 22.99
CA GLU A 168 -4.63 -13.84 21.75
C GLU A 168 -4.87 -12.70 20.76
N ARG A 169 -4.19 -12.78 19.61
CA ARG A 169 -4.35 -11.80 18.54
C ARG A 169 -5.11 -12.43 17.38
N GLU A 170 -6.18 -11.76 16.98
CA GLU A 170 -6.99 -12.11 15.83
C GLU A 170 -6.73 -11.13 14.68
N VAL A 171 -6.46 -11.67 13.49
CA VAL A 171 -6.32 -10.88 12.26
C VAL A 171 -7.21 -11.50 11.19
N THR A 172 -7.99 -10.65 10.52
CA THR A 172 -8.82 -11.02 9.38
C THR A 172 -8.03 -10.83 8.09
N VAL A 173 -7.88 -11.90 7.30
CA VAL A 173 -7.30 -11.83 5.96
C VAL A 173 -8.42 -11.85 4.93
N ILE A 174 -8.42 -10.86 4.05
CA ILE A 174 -9.42 -10.66 2.98
C ILE A 174 -8.68 -10.73 1.65
N LEU A 175 -8.84 -11.85 0.95
CA LEU A 175 -8.10 -12.17 -0.26
C LEU A 175 -8.85 -13.18 -1.13
N THR A 176 -9.23 -12.77 -2.33
CA THR A 176 -9.82 -13.67 -3.33
C THR A 176 -8.77 -14.60 -3.95
N PRO A 177 -9.17 -15.75 -4.53
CA PRO A 177 -8.26 -16.64 -5.25
C PRO A 177 -7.47 -15.93 -6.38
N GLU A 178 -8.13 -15.06 -7.15
CA GLU A 178 -7.51 -14.31 -8.25
C GLU A 178 -6.48 -13.30 -7.75
N GLN A 179 -6.74 -12.68 -6.59
CA GLN A 179 -5.78 -11.79 -5.95
C GLN A 179 -4.59 -12.57 -5.38
N TRP A 180 -4.84 -13.74 -4.79
CA TRP A 180 -3.75 -14.60 -4.33
C TRP A 180 -2.86 -15.05 -5.48
N GLU A 181 -3.43 -15.39 -6.63
CA GLU A 181 -2.66 -15.69 -7.83
C GLU A 181 -1.71 -14.54 -8.21
N GLN A 182 -2.17 -13.29 -8.13
CA GLN A 182 -1.34 -12.12 -8.39
C GLN A 182 -0.18 -11.99 -7.39
N VAL A 183 -0.44 -12.23 -6.09
CA VAL A 183 0.60 -12.27 -5.05
C VAL A 183 1.63 -13.36 -5.36
N LEU A 184 1.19 -14.56 -5.74
CA LEU A 184 2.07 -15.66 -6.15
C LEU A 184 2.92 -15.31 -7.38
N ARG A 185 2.35 -14.62 -8.37
CA ARG A 185 3.09 -14.17 -9.57
C ARG A 185 4.12 -13.11 -9.24
N ARG A 186 3.83 -12.21 -8.30
CA ARG A 186 4.74 -11.15 -7.85
C ARG A 186 5.96 -11.71 -7.13
N HIS A 187 5.75 -12.65 -6.21
CA HIS A 187 6.83 -13.17 -5.36
C HIS A 187 7.50 -14.45 -5.91
N GLY A 188 6.85 -15.14 -6.84
CA GLY A 188 7.36 -16.36 -7.49
C GLY A 188 7.50 -17.55 -6.51
N PRO A 189 7.97 -18.72 -7.00
CA PRO A 189 8.17 -19.88 -6.16
C PRO A 189 9.49 -19.74 -5.40
N VAL A 190 9.41 -19.21 -4.18
CA VAL A 190 10.32 -19.45 -3.05
C VAL A 190 11.80 -19.64 -3.45
N ARG A 191 12.47 -18.56 -3.85
CA ARG A 191 13.93 -18.48 -3.67
C ARG A 191 14.16 -17.83 -2.30
N HIS A 192 14.37 -18.67 -1.29
CA HIS A 192 14.76 -18.29 0.09
C HIS A 192 13.70 -17.52 0.88
N GLY A 193 12.67 -18.20 1.38
CA GLY A 193 11.79 -17.59 2.40
C GLY A 193 10.77 -16.59 1.85
N GLY A 194 10.31 -16.77 0.61
CA GLY A 194 9.47 -15.79 -0.10
C GLY A 194 8.18 -15.35 0.61
N PHE A 195 7.69 -16.10 1.59
CA PHE A 195 6.53 -15.75 2.43
C PHE A 195 6.91 -15.53 3.92
N ASP A 196 8.18 -15.66 4.29
CA ASP A 196 8.64 -15.47 5.67
C ASP A 196 8.46 -14.00 6.10
N HIS A 197 8.51 -13.06 5.15
CA HIS A 197 8.20 -11.65 5.40
C HIS A 197 6.76 -11.43 5.89
N TYR A 198 5.81 -12.33 5.58
CA TYR A 198 4.46 -12.26 6.13
C TYR A 198 4.44 -12.65 7.60
N GLU A 199 5.23 -13.64 8.04
CA GLU A 199 5.37 -13.94 9.47
C GLU A 199 5.92 -12.73 10.23
N GLU A 200 6.94 -12.08 9.69
CA GLU A 200 7.53 -10.88 10.28
C GLU A 200 6.56 -9.70 10.29
N THR A 201 5.85 -9.47 9.18
CA THR A 201 4.82 -8.42 9.07
C THR A 201 3.71 -8.66 10.09
N PHE A 202 3.30 -9.91 10.30
CA PHE A 202 2.25 -10.24 11.27
C PHE A 202 2.72 -10.07 12.71
N ALA A 203 3.96 -10.47 12.99
CA ALA A 203 4.56 -10.33 14.31
C ALA A 203 4.81 -8.86 14.69
N SER A 204 5.09 -8.01 13.70
CA SER A 204 5.44 -6.59 13.92
C SER A 204 4.28 -5.61 13.71
N ALA A 205 3.16 -6.03 13.09
CA ALA A 205 2.02 -5.15 12.85
C ALA A 205 1.47 -4.56 14.17
N PRO A 206 1.13 -3.25 14.23
CA PRO A 206 0.45 -2.65 15.38
C PRO A 206 -0.85 -3.39 15.74
N GLU A 207 -1.24 -3.42 17.03
CA GLU A 207 -2.45 -4.14 17.48
C GLU A 207 -3.75 -3.66 16.82
N GLU A 208 -3.74 -2.42 16.33
CA GLU A 208 -4.85 -1.81 15.62
C GLU A 208 -4.97 -2.28 14.16
N GLU A 209 -3.89 -2.80 13.58
CA GLU A 209 -3.89 -3.37 12.23
C GLU A 209 -4.35 -4.83 12.29
N ARG A 210 -5.67 -4.99 12.26
CA ARG A 210 -6.38 -6.27 12.40
C ARG A 210 -6.81 -6.88 11.07
N PHE A 211 -6.53 -6.22 9.96
CA PHE A 211 -6.89 -6.67 8.63
C PHE A 211 -5.66 -6.84 7.77
N TRP A 212 -5.65 -7.88 6.93
CA TRP A 212 -4.73 -8.01 5.80
C TRP A 212 -5.56 -8.05 4.53
N VAL A 213 -5.36 -7.05 3.67
CA VAL A 213 -6.16 -6.87 2.46
C VAL A 213 -5.25 -6.87 1.24
N PHE A 214 -5.80 -7.31 0.11
CA PHE A 214 -5.09 -7.19 -1.16
C PHE A 214 -4.98 -5.74 -1.61
N TRP A 215 -3.77 -5.27 -1.87
CA TRP A 215 -3.50 -3.95 -2.41
C TRP A 215 -2.33 -3.98 -3.39
N GLU A 216 -2.60 -3.59 -4.64
CA GLU A 216 -1.59 -3.41 -5.70
C GLU A 216 -0.68 -4.63 -5.93
N GLY A 217 -1.29 -5.82 -5.96
CA GLY A 217 -0.58 -7.07 -6.24
C GLY A 217 0.07 -7.72 -5.02
N ASP A 218 -0.16 -7.19 -3.81
CA ASP A 218 0.42 -7.70 -2.57
C ASP A 218 -0.61 -7.75 -1.43
N LEU A 219 -0.25 -8.43 -0.33
CA LEU A 219 -1.01 -8.38 0.93
C LEU A 219 -0.44 -7.29 1.83
N VAL A 220 -1.31 -6.42 2.33
CA VAL A 220 -0.92 -5.27 3.16
C VAL A 220 -1.75 -5.24 4.44
N SER A 221 -1.10 -4.94 5.56
CA SER A 221 -1.79 -4.75 6.84
C SER A 221 -2.62 -3.46 6.85
N SER A 222 -3.75 -3.50 7.54
CA SER A 222 -4.66 -2.38 7.65
C SER A 222 -5.43 -2.39 8.96
N THR A 223 -5.75 -1.18 9.42
CA THR A 223 -6.67 -0.91 10.53
C THR A 223 -8.13 -1.10 10.15
N ARG A 224 -8.42 -1.30 8.86
CA ARG A 224 -9.78 -1.32 8.30
C ARG A 224 -9.91 -2.38 7.21
N GLU A 225 -11.13 -2.85 6.94
CA GLU A 225 -11.37 -3.78 5.84
C GLU A 225 -11.56 -3.07 4.48
N GLU A 226 -11.84 -1.76 4.52
CA GLU A 226 -12.06 -0.92 3.35
C GLU A 226 -10.76 -0.56 2.60
N LEU A 227 -10.88 -0.42 1.28
CA LEU A 227 -9.82 0.04 0.42
C LEU A 227 -9.89 1.56 0.20
N PRO A 228 -8.76 2.27 0.07
CA PRO A 228 -7.39 1.77 0.18
C PRO A 228 -7.02 1.35 1.62
N PRO A 229 -6.04 0.45 1.83
CA PRO A 229 -5.64 0.04 3.17
C PRO A 229 -5.18 1.26 3.96
N ALA A 230 -5.71 1.42 5.17
CA ALA A 230 -5.26 2.43 6.12
C ALA A 230 -4.27 1.82 7.10
N THR A 231 -3.04 2.33 7.15
CA THR A 231 -2.02 1.95 8.15
C THR A 231 -2.04 2.91 9.33
N THR A 232 -1.49 2.48 10.45
CA THR A 232 -1.35 3.30 11.65
C THR A 232 -0.51 4.56 11.33
N PRO A 233 -1.06 5.78 11.47
CA PRO A 233 -0.31 7.00 11.25
C PRO A 233 0.75 7.18 12.34
N TRP A 234 1.78 7.96 12.02
CA TRP A 234 2.68 8.53 13.00
C TRP A 234 2.43 10.05 13.03
N PRO A 235 1.96 10.65 14.16
CA PRO A 235 1.81 10.12 15.52
C PRO A 235 0.55 9.22 15.75
N PRO A 236 0.47 8.47 16.89
CA PRO A 236 -0.41 7.31 17.08
C PRO A 236 -1.93 7.57 17.02
N LEU A 237 -2.69 6.52 16.66
CA LEU A 237 -4.15 6.45 16.41
C LEU A 237 -5.09 7.09 17.45
N ARG A 238 -4.65 7.33 18.70
CA ARG A 238 -5.54 7.90 19.72
C ARG A 238 -5.99 9.32 19.38
N GLU A 239 -5.07 10.14 18.87
CA GLU A 239 -5.36 11.53 18.49
C GLU A 239 -6.16 11.58 17.17
N VAL A 240 -5.86 10.68 16.23
CA VAL A 240 -6.56 10.55 14.95
C VAL A 240 -7.98 10.02 15.15
N ARG A 241 -8.18 9.03 16.03
CA ARG A 241 -9.51 8.52 16.43
C ARG A 241 -10.33 9.58 17.15
N GLN A 242 -9.71 10.44 17.96
CA GLN A 242 -10.39 11.57 18.58
C GLN A 242 -10.89 12.56 17.52
N ARG A 243 -10.04 12.95 16.56
CA ARG A 243 -10.42 13.83 15.44
C ARG A 243 -11.53 13.23 14.58
N LEU A 244 -11.49 11.92 14.30
CA LEU A 244 -12.53 11.22 13.55
C LEU A 244 -13.83 11.06 14.33
N ALA A 245 -13.78 10.83 15.64
CA ALA A 245 -14.97 10.82 16.49
C ALA A 245 -15.63 12.20 16.54
N GLU A 246 -14.84 13.27 16.58
CA GLU A 246 -15.30 14.66 16.49
C GLU A 246 -15.92 14.97 15.10
N ALA A 247 -15.34 14.44 14.01
CA ALA A 247 -15.87 14.58 12.64
C ALA A 247 -17.09 13.71 12.34
N ARG A 248 -17.24 12.55 12.99
CA ARG A 248 -18.47 11.72 12.90
C ARG A 248 -19.62 12.32 13.71
N ALA A 249 -19.30 12.96 14.84
CA ALA A 249 -20.27 13.68 15.65
C ALA A 249 -20.88 14.91 14.94
N SER A 250 -20.28 15.40 13.85
CA SER A 250 -20.82 16.49 13.02
C SER A 250 -21.81 16.02 11.94
N GLY A 251 -22.11 14.72 11.85
CA GLY A 251 -23.21 14.20 11.03
C GLY A 251 -22.83 13.75 9.62
N THR A 252 -21.54 13.56 9.33
CA THR A 252 -21.06 13.10 8.03
C THR A 252 -20.87 11.58 8.02
N THR A 253 -21.75 10.87 7.31
CA THR A 253 -21.60 9.44 6.99
C THR A 253 -20.63 9.26 5.82
N TYR A 254 -19.55 8.51 6.03
CA TYR A 254 -18.63 8.06 4.99
C TYR A 254 -18.22 6.60 5.22
N GLY A 255 -17.95 5.89 4.12
CA GLY A 255 -17.47 4.51 4.08
C GLY A 255 -17.90 3.81 2.78
N TRP A 256 -16.93 3.40 1.96
CA TRP A 256 -17.14 2.48 0.83
C TRP A 256 -16.35 1.20 1.10
N PHE A 257 -17.02 0.07 0.98
CA PHE A 257 -16.52 -1.26 1.36
C PHE A 257 -15.78 -1.93 0.21
N ALA A 258 -14.86 -2.86 0.52
CA ALA A 258 -14.16 -3.67 -0.48
C ALA A 258 -15.10 -4.65 -1.25
N TYR A 259 -16.36 -4.80 -0.79
CA TYR A 259 -17.47 -5.56 -1.38
C TYR A 259 -18.80 -5.01 -0.83
N GLU A 260 -19.95 -5.46 -1.33
CA GLU A 260 -21.26 -5.02 -0.80
C GLU A 260 -21.45 -5.54 0.65
N PRO A 261 -21.60 -4.67 1.67
CA PRO A 261 -21.66 -5.11 3.06
C PRO A 261 -22.88 -6.02 3.28
N LEU A 262 -22.71 -7.07 4.10
CA LEU A 262 -23.83 -7.89 4.56
C LEU A 262 -24.85 -6.96 5.23
N ARG A 263 -26.08 -6.96 4.72
CA ARG A 263 -27.17 -6.18 5.32
C ARG A 263 -27.48 -6.79 6.68
N ASP A 264 -27.81 -5.95 7.66
CA ASP A 264 -28.16 -6.35 9.04
C ASP A 264 -29.28 -7.42 9.12
N GLU A 265 -29.99 -7.67 8.01
CA GLU A 265 -31.01 -8.70 7.88
C GLU A 265 -30.46 -10.14 7.74
N GLU A 266 -29.15 -10.33 7.57
CA GLU A 266 -28.51 -11.64 7.35
C GLU A 266 -27.66 -12.16 8.52
N LEU A 267 -27.62 -11.46 9.66
CA LEU A 267 -27.00 -11.98 10.87
C LEU A 267 -27.97 -12.96 11.58
N PRO A 268 -27.58 -14.23 11.83
CA PRO A 268 -28.38 -15.10 12.68
C PRO A 268 -28.37 -14.55 14.12
N GLY A 269 -29.56 -14.30 14.65
CA GLY A 269 -29.78 -13.88 16.04
C GLY A 269 -29.53 -14.98 17.07
#